data_AF-A0A1R4EH65-F1
#
_entry.id   AF-A0A1R4EH65-F1
#
_cell.length_a   1.000
_cell.length_b   1.000
_cell.length_c   1.000
_cell.angle_alpha   90.00
_cell.angle_beta   90.00
_cell.angle_gamma   90.00
#
_symmetry.space_group_name_H-M   'P 1'
#
loop_
_entity.id
_entity.type
_entity.pdbx_description
1 polymer ?
#
loop_
_entity_poly.entity_id
_entity_poly.type
_entity_poly.pdbx_seq_one_letter_code
_entity_poly.pdbx_strand_id
1 'polypeptide(L)'
;MSEQRSYNLPIDALKTFLEKQKYIYEDIDFTRYSRKGSYKLALKWRNAHTLMDKNVEEGLFVEIECRAYPDFVYHSFALQLVYKKHVNIIFQVEVYPDFKLSHREKGGVEIYGSHTHNLYNTEKINNMNYNSDTWYDWLKYFCNATNITIQGRHYEPIISDGLGL
;
A
#
# COMPACT_ATOMS: atom_id res chain seq x y z
N MET A 1 8.99 19.25 4.32
CA MET A 1 8.89 19.34 2.86
C MET A 1 7.89 18.28 2.43
N SER A 2 6.75 18.59 1.80
CA SER A 2 5.94 17.52 1.22
C SER A 2 6.62 17.06 -0.07
N GLU A 3 6.94 15.79 -0.16
CA GLU A 3 7.48 15.20 -1.38
C GLU A 3 6.30 14.98 -2.33
N GLN A 4 6.16 15.87 -3.31
CA GLN A 4 5.32 15.55 -4.45
C GLN A 4 5.98 14.35 -5.14
N ARG A 5 5.23 13.26 -5.29
CA ARG A 5 5.72 12.03 -5.91
C ARG A 5 6.28 12.36 -7.29
N SER A 6 7.48 11.89 -7.57
CA SER A 6 8.08 12.00 -8.88
C SER A 6 7.71 10.78 -9.71
N TYR A 7 7.26 11.03 -10.94
CA TYR A 7 6.96 9.98 -11.92
C TYR A 7 7.88 10.15 -13.12
N ASN A 8 8.42 9.05 -13.61
CA ASN A 8 9.23 9.02 -14.82
C ASN A 8 8.49 8.40 -16.02
N LEU A 9 7.19 8.17 -15.86
CA LEU A 9 6.25 7.80 -16.89
C LEU A 9 5.12 8.85 -16.97
N PRO A 10 4.53 9.06 -18.16
CA PRO A 10 3.35 9.88 -18.29
C PRO A 10 2.21 9.37 -17.40
N ILE A 11 1.47 10.28 -16.79
CA ILE A 11 0.38 9.95 -15.88
C ILE A 11 -0.70 9.10 -16.55
N ASP A 12 -1.05 9.38 -17.80
CA ASP A 12 -2.08 8.61 -18.51
C ASP A 12 -1.68 7.16 -18.75
N ALA A 13 -0.37 6.89 -18.91
CA ALA A 13 0.13 5.52 -18.95
C ALA A 13 -0.04 4.85 -17.58
N LEU A 14 0.26 5.55 -16.48
CA LEU A 14 0.08 5.03 -15.11
C LEU A 14 -1.39 4.78 -14.75
N LYS A 15 -2.31 5.65 -15.20
CA LYS A 15 -3.76 5.44 -15.06
C LYS A 15 -4.21 4.19 -15.79
N THR A 16 -3.70 3.95 -17.00
CA THR A 16 -3.98 2.72 -17.74
C THR A 16 -3.58 1.48 -16.93
N PHE A 17 -2.43 1.52 -16.24
CA PHE A 17 -2.06 0.44 -15.33
C PHE A 17 -3.01 0.30 -14.14
N LEU A 18 -3.48 1.40 -13.55
CA LEU A 18 -4.44 1.35 -12.45
C LEU A 18 -5.75 0.67 -12.87
N GLU A 19 -6.27 1.01 -14.05
CA GLU A 19 -7.57 0.52 -14.57
C GLU A 19 -7.53 -0.94 -15.03
N LYS A 20 -6.39 -1.46 -15.48
CA LYS A 20 -6.25 -2.86 -15.93
C LYS A 20 -6.60 -3.85 -14.81
N GLN A 21 -7.34 -4.91 -15.12
CA GLN A 21 -7.53 -6.03 -14.20
C GLN A 21 -6.22 -6.80 -14.01
N LYS A 22 -5.89 -7.08 -12.75
CA LYS A 22 -4.66 -7.75 -12.31
C LYS A 22 -4.97 -8.96 -11.44
N TYR A 23 -4.09 -9.96 -11.48
CA TYR A 23 -4.18 -11.17 -10.68
C TYR A 23 -2.87 -11.41 -9.94
N ILE A 24 -3.02 -11.88 -8.71
CA ILE A 24 -1.95 -12.36 -7.86
C ILE A 24 -2.30 -13.82 -7.54
N TYR A 25 -1.47 -14.76 -7.96
CA TYR A 25 -1.75 -16.19 -7.76
C TYR A 25 -1.06 -16.75 -6.51
N GLU A 26 -0.05 -16.04 -6.02
CA GLU A 26 0.77 -16.41 -4.89
C GLU A 26 0.11 -16.05 -3.55
N ASP A 27 0.46 -16.81 -2.52
CA ASP A 27 0.10 -16.50 -1.14
C ASP A 27 0.77 -15.18 -0.70
N ILE A 28 0.05 -14.39 0.11
CA ILE A 28 0.63 -13.28 0.85
C ILE A 28 1.24 -13.86 2.14
N ASP A 29 2.57 -14.06 2.13
CA ASP A 29 3.33 -14.55 3.28
C ASP A 29 4.28 -13.48 3.83
N PHE A 30 4.33 -13.34 5.16
CA PHE A 30 4.96 -12.28 5.95
C PHE A 30 6.38 -12.65 6.45
N THR A 31 7.41 -12.06 5.82
CA THR A 31 8.83 -12.13 6.22
C THR A 31 9.19 -10.97 7.15
N ARG A 32 9.56 -11.29 8.39
CA ARG A 32 9.95 -10.31 9.43
C ARG A 32 11.32 -9.68 9.15
N TYR A 33 11.39 -8.34 9.17
CA TYR A 33 12.66 -7.61 9.09
C TYR A 33 12.98 -6.92 10.42
N SER A 34 13.87 -7.50 11.22
CA SER A 34 14.37 -6.82 12.43
C SER A 34 15.48 -5.83 12.08
N ARG A 35 15.17 -4.53 12.01
CA ARG A 35 16.19 -3.46 12.12
C ARG A 35 15.95 -2.68 13.41
N LYS A 36 17.04 -2.37 14.14
CA LYS A 36 17.05 -1.82 15.51
C LYS A 36 16.00 -0.71 15.73
N GLY A 37 15.19 -0.84 16.79
CA GLY A 37 14.35 0.22 17.35
C GLY A 37 12.92 0.35 16.81
N SER A 38 12.52 -0.45 15.81
CA SER A 38 11.13 -0.51 15.35
C SER A 38 10.84 -1.91 14.78
N TYR A 39 9.63 -2.43 15.01
CA TYR A 39 9.20 -3.66 14.37
C TYR A 39 8.71 -3.32 12.96
N LYS A 40 9.60 -3.44 11.97
CA LYS A 40 9.25 -3.28 10.56
C LYS A 40 8.98 -4.65 9.96
N LEU A 41 7.72 -4.96 9.71
CA LEU A 41 7.33 -6.10 8.88
C LEU A 41 7.02 -5.59 7.47
N ALA A 42 8.07 -5.30 6.70
CA ALA A 42 7.90 -4.84 5.32
C ALA A 42 7.87 -6.02 4.37
N LEU A 43 6.72 -6.35 3.81
CA LEU A 43 6.67 -7.30 2.70
C LEU A 43 6.77 -6.60 1.37
N LYS A 44 7.63 -7.16 0.52
CA LYS A 44 7.74 -6.73 -0.86
C LYS A 44 7.34 -7.89 -1.73
N TRP A 45 6.13 -7.85 -2.25
CA TRP A 45 5.75 -8.74 -3.33
C TRP A 45 6.08 -8.07 -4.67
N ARG A 46 6.51 -8.84 -5.68
CA ARG A 46 7.19 -8.28 -6.87
C ARG A 46 6.53 -8.54 -8.22
N ASN A 47 5.44 -9.31 -8.31
CA ASN A 47 4.97 -9.82 -9.60
C ASN A 47 3.45 -9.72 -9.82
N ALA A 48 2.89 -8.54 -10.09
CA ALA A 48 1.48 -8.46 -10.49
C ALA A 48 1.27 -8.95 -11.93
N HIS A 49 0.36 -9.91 -12.17
CA HIS A 49 0.01 -10.39 -13.51
C HIS A 49 -1.18 -9.61 -14.08
N THR A 50 -1.22 -9.29 -15.38
CA THR A 50 -2.43 -8.72 -16.04
C THR A 50 -3.13 -9.75 -16.93
N LEU A 51 -4.46 -9.63 -17.04
CA LEU A 51 -5.31 -10.68 -17.64
C LEU A 51 -5.24 -10.77 -19.17
N MET A 52 -4.94 -9.68 -19.90
CA MET A 52 -5.28 -9.70 -21.33
C MET A 52 -4.48 -10.70 -22.17
N ASP A 53 -3.28 -11.15 -21.75
CA ASP A 53 -2.47 -12.06 -22.59
C ASP A 53 -1.66 -13.12 -21.81
N LYS A 54 -1.84 -13.29 -20.50
CA LYS A 54 -0.83 -13.93 -19.61
C LYS A 54 0.55 -13.25 -19.69
N ASN A 55 0.62 -12.04 -20.23
CA ASN A 55 1.83 -11.24 -20.26
C ASN A 55 2.07 -10.66 -18.86
N VAL A 56 3.26 -10.90 -18.33
CA VAL A 56 3.73 -10.24 -17.11
C VAL A 56 4.05 -8.79 -17.48
N GLU A 57 3.39 -7.83 -16.84
CA GLU A 57 3.79 -6.43 -16.95
C GLU A 57 5.10 -6.25 -16.18
N GLU A 58 6.23 -6.25 -16.89
CA GLU A 58 7.54 -6.16 -16.26
C GLU A 58 7.63 -4.91 -15.37
N GLY A 59 8.04 -5.14 -14.13
CA GLY A 59 8.22 -4.10 -13.14
C GLY A 59 6.93 -3.66 -12.44
N LEU A 60 5.75 -4.22 -12.73
CA LEU A 60 4.53 -3.96 -11.97
C LEU A 60 4.46 -4.87 -10.73
N PHE A 61 4.26 -4.29 -9.55
CA PHE A 61 4.23 -5.04 -8.30
C PHE A 61 3.37 -4.41 -7.21
N VAL A 62 2.99 -5.23 -6.24
CA VAL A 62 2.31 -4.77 -5.03
C VAL A 62 3.25 -4.86 -3.84
N GLU A 63 3.47 -3.74 -3.17
CA GLU A 63 4.17 -3.71 -1.89
C GLU A 63 3.14 -3.64 -0.76
N ILE A 64 3.25 -4.56 0.22
CA ILE A 64 2.38 -4.58 1.40
C ILE A 64 3.28 -4.46 2.62
N GLU A 65 3.12 -3.43 3.40
CA GLU A 65 3.98 -3.20 4.56
C GLU A 65 3.16 -3.07 5.82
N CYS A 66 3.67 -3.64 6.92
CA CYS A 66 3.12 -3.50 8.25
C CYS A 66 4.23 -3.06 9.20
N ARG A 67 3.99 -2.05 10.04
CA ARG A 67 4.98 -1.61 11.04
C ARG A 67 4.30 -1.48 12.39
N ALA A 68 4.84 -2.15 13.40
CA ALA A 68 4.37 -1.94 14.77
C ALA A 68 5.11 -0.76 15.38
N TYR A 69 4.33 0.21 15.82
CA TYR A 69 4.73 1.32 16.68
C TYR A 69 4.29 1.01 18.12
N PRO A 70 4.81 1.73 19.13
CA PRO A 70 4.41 1.49 20.52
C PRO A 70 2.90 1.59 20.77
N ASP A 71 2.21 2.44 20.01
CA ASP A 71 0.83 2.86 20.23
C ASP A 71 -0.14 2.40 19.13
N PHE A 72 0.36 1.92 17.98
CA PHE A 72 -0.47 1.47 16.87
C PHE A 72 0.29 0.58 15.89
N VAL A 73 -0.43 0.00 14.94
CA VAL A 73 0.11 -0.72 13.81
C VAL A 73 -0.18 0.07 12.54
N TYR A 74 0.88 0.42 11.82
CA TYR A 74 0.76 1.00 10.48
C TYR A 74 0.60 -0.11 9.44
N HIS A 75 -0.29 0.11 8.47
CA HIS A 75 -0.34 -0.70 7.25
C HIS A 75 -0.17 0.16 5.99
N SER A 76 0.50 -0.39 4.99
CA SER A 76 0.65 0.21 3.66
C SER A 76 0.32 -0.83 2.61
N PHE A 77 -0.45 -0.44 1.60
CA PHE A 77 -0.72 -1.25 0.43
C PHE A 77 -0.45 -0.40 -0.80
N ALA A 78 0.52 -0.75 -1.62
CA ALA A 78 0.95 0.08 -2.74
C ALA A 78 1.05 -0.71 -4.04
N LEU A 79 0.40 -0.22 -5.10
CA LEU A 79 0.62 -0.65 -6.47
C LEU A 79 1.72 0.23 -7.07
N GLN A 80 2.81 -0.40 -7.50
CA GLN A 80 4.03 0.27 -7.95
C GLN A 80 4.47 -0.25 -9.32
N LEU A 81 5.12 0.60 -10.12
CA LEU A 81 5.72 0.25 -11.41
C LEU A 81 7.18 0.71 -11.46
N VAL A 82 8.12 -0.24 -11.55
CA VAL A 82 9.53 0.03 -11.82
C VAL A 82 9.72 0.27 -13.31
N TYR A 83 10.12 1.48 -13.69
CA TYR A 83 10.49 1.79 -15.07
C TYR A 83 11.83 2.52 -15.08
N LYS A 84 12.80 2.01 -15.86
CA LYS A 84 14.17 2.58 -15.96
C LYS A 84 14.81 2.88 -14.59
N LYS A 85 14.71 1.92 -13.65
CA LYS A 85 15.22 2.01 -12.25
C LYS A 85 14.52 3.07 -11.37
N HIS A 86 13.42 3.65 -11.81
CA HIS A 86 12.57 4.54 -11.01
C HIS A 86 11.32 3.80 -10.56
N VAL A 87 10.88 4.03 -9.32
CA VAL A 87 9.63 3.45 -8.79
C VAL A 87 8.52 4.48 -8.92
N ASN A 88 7.51 4.17 -9.73
CA ASN A 88 6.29 4.96 -9.85
C ASN A 88 5.22 4.35 -8.94
N ILE A 89 4.85 5.04 -7.86
CA ILE A 89 3.78 4.58 -6.97
C ILE A 89 2.44 5.02 -7.54
N ILE A 90 1.75 4.12 -8.25
CA ILE A 90 0.51 4.41 -8.97
C ILE A 90 -0.61 4.71 -7.98
N PHE A 91 -0.79 3.82 -7.00
CA PHE A 91 -1.80 3.94 -5.95
C PHE A 91 -1.24 3.40 -4.64
N GLN A 92 -1.54 4.05 -3.52
CA GLN A 92 -1.16 3.57 -2.20
C GLN A 92 -2.24 3.90 -1.17
N VAL A 93 -2.52 2.96 -0.29
CA VAL A 93 -3.31 3.15 0.93
C VAL A 93 -2.34 3.16 2.09
N GLU A 94 -2.38 4.21 2.90
CA GLU A 94 -1.67 4.30 4.17
C GLU A 94 -2.68 4.32 5.31
N VAL A 95 -2.58 3.32 6.18
CA VAL A 95 -3.54 3.07 7.27
C VAL A 95 -2.92 3.53 8.59
N TYR A 96 -3.54 4.53 9.19
CA TYR A 96 -3.14 5.15 10.46
C TYR A 96 -4.37 5.39 11.34
N PRO A 97 -4.20 5.40 12.67
CA PRO A 97 -5.21 5.88 13.61
C PRO A 97 -5.59 7.35 13.33
N ASP A 98 -6.85 7.71 13.57
CA ASP A 98 -7.39 9.04 13.26
C ASP A 98 -6.69 10.20 13.97
N PHE A 99 -6.07 9.95 15.12
CA PHE A 99 -5.33 10.96 15.86
C PHE A 99 -3.93 11.23 15.29
N LYS A 100 -3.42 10.37 14.40
CA LYS A 100 -2.04 10.44 13.92
C LYS A 100 -1.94 11.34 12.69
N LEU A 101 -1.13 12.40 12.77
CA LEU A 101 -0.73 13.17 11.59
C LEU A 101 0.07 12.24 10.66
N SER A 102 -0.49 11.95 9.50
CA SER A 102 0.02 10.96 8.55
C SER A 102 0.54 11.60 7.27
N HIS A 103 -0.02 12.74 6.85
CA HIS A 103 0.44 13.48 5.68
C HIS A 103 0.38 15.00 5.88
N ARG A 104 1.31 15.72 5.27
CA ARG A 104 1.29 17.18 5.18
C ARG A 104 1.65 17.61 3.77
N GLU A 105 0.75 18.30 3.09
CA GLU A 105 1.00 18.84 1.75
C GLU A 105 1.88 20.10 1.77
N LYS A 106 2.46 20.45 0.62
CA LYS A 106 3.28 21.66 0.43
C LYS A 106 2.50 22.94 0.74
N GLY A 107 1.18 22.92 0.59
CA GLY A 107 0.27 24.02 0.93
C GLY A 107 -0.07 24.12 2.43
N GLY A 108 0.50 23.26 3.27
CA GLY A 108 0.23 23.24 4.72
C GLY A 108 -1.02 22.47 5.13
N VAL A 109 -1.75 21.87 4.18
CA VAL A 109 -2.88 20.99 4.47
C VAL A 109 -2.36 19.75 5.21
N GLU A 110 -2.95 19.48 6.37
CA GLU A 110 -2.62 18.33 7.21
C GLU A 110 -3.71 17.27 7.11
N ILE A 111 -3.29 16.02 6.94
CA ILE A 111 -4.18 14.87 6.96
C ILE A 111 -3.84 14.03 8.19
N TYR A 112 -4.85 13.82 9.02
CA TYR A 112 -4.81 12.94 10.18
C TYR A 112 -5.58 11.66 9.86
N GLY A 113 -5.01 10.51 10.22
CA GLY A 113 -5.59 9.19 9.98
C GLY A 113 -5.23 8.59 8.63
N SER A 114 -6.04 7.61 8.23
CA SER A 114 -5.81 6.83 7.01
C SER A 114 -6.08 7.65 5.75
N HIS A 115 -5.27 7.46 4.73
CA HIS A 115 -5.36 8.21 3.47
C HIS A 115 -4.90 7.38 2.28
N THR A 116 -5.31 7.81 1.09
CA THR A 116 -4.81 7.28 -0.17
C THR A 116 -3.89 8.28 -0.83
N HIS A 117 -2.95 7.75 -1.59
CA HIS A 117 -2.26 8.47 -2.64
C HIS A 117 -2.65 7.86 -3.97
N ASN A 118 -3.32 8.63 -4.81
CA ASN A 118 -3.64 8.27 -6.18
C ASN A 118 -2.89 9.21 -7.11
N LEU A 119 -1.75 8.76 -7.63
CA LEU A 119 -0.86 9.56 -8.47
C LEU A 119 -0.42 10.86 -7.77
N TYR A 120 -0.92 12.02 -8.21
CA TYR A 120 -0.61 13.31 -7.60
C TYR A 120 -1.58 13.71 -6.48
N ASN A 121 -2.69 13.00 -6.34
CA ASN A 121 -3.73 13.34 -5.39
C ASN A 121 -3.52 12.56 -4.10
N THR A 122 -3.72 13.24 -2.98
CA THR A 122 -3.76 12.61 -1.66
C THR A 122 -5.11 12.90 -1.03
N GLU A 123 -5.80 11.88 -0.56
CA GLU A 123 -7.17 12.00 -0.08
C GLU A 123 -7.35 11.22 1.22
N LYS A 124 -7.97 11.85 2.22
CA LYS A 124 -8.33 11.19 3.47
C LYS A 124 -9.41 10.13 3.22
N ILE A 125 -9.26 8.96 3.83
CA ILE A 125 -10.27 7.90 3.79
C ILE A 125 -11.24 8.14 4.94
N ASN A 126 -12.51 8.41 4.64
CA ASN A 126 -13.54 8.71 5.65
C ASN A 126 -14.57 7.58 5.82
N ASN A 127 -14.56 6.59 4.94
CA ASN A 127 -15.52 5.48 4.92
C ASN A 127 -14.94 4.17 5.49
N MET A 128 -13.76 4.24 6.09
CA MET A 128 -13.08 3.13 6.76
C MET A 128 -12.55 3.66 8.10
N ASN A 129 -12.54 2.83 9.12
CA ASN A 129 -12.15 3.17 10.49
C ASN A 129 -11.03 2.24 10.97
N TYR A 130 -9.91 2.85 11.37
CA TYR A 130 -8.72 2.14 11.83
C TYR A 130 -8.97 1.13 12.96
N ASN A 131 -9.86 1.46 13.91
CA ASN A 131 -10.07 0.64 15.11
C ASN A 131 -11.06 -0.51 14.91
N SER A 132 -11.97 -0.39 13.93
CA SER A 132 -13.02 -1.39 13.71
C SER A 132 -12.83 -2.23 12.45
N ASP A 133 -12.18 -1.68 11.43
CA ASP A 133 -11.93 -2.40 10.18
C ASP A 133 -10.67 -3.23 10.29
N THR A 134 -10.78 -4.50 9.91
CA THR A 134 -9.68 -5.46 9.99
C THR A 134 -8.65 -5.21 8.89
N TRP A 135 -7.46 -5.79 9.03
CA TRP A 135 -6.45 -5.78 7.97
C TRP A 135 -7.00 -6.28 6.63
N TYR A 136 -7.88 -7.30 6.64
CA TYR A 136 -8.51 -7.82 5.42
C TYR A 136 -9.47 -6.82 4.78
N ASP A 137 -10.19 -6.01 5.57
CA ASP A 137 -11.07 -4.97 5.04
C ASP A 137 -10.25 -3.90 4.30
N TRP A 138 -9.10 -3.52 4.87
CA TRP A 138 -8.15 -2.61 4.22
C TRP A 138 -7.53 -3.20 2.95
N LEU A 139 -7.15 -4.49 2.98
CA LEU A 139 -6.67 -5.19 1.78
C LEU A 139 -7.74 -5.22 0.69
N LYS A 140 -9.00 -5.49 1.05
CA LYS A 140 -10.13 -5.51 0.13
C LYS A 140 -10.40 -4.13 -0.46
N TYR A 141 -10.34 -3.08 0.36
CA TYR A 141 -10.42 -1.69 -0.11
C TYR A 141 -9.35 -1.39 -1.15
N PHE A 142 -8.09 -1.75 -0.87
CA PHE A 142 -6.98 -1.58 -1.81
C PHE A 142 -7.19 -2.37 -3.12
N CYS A 143 -7.60 -3.64 -3.03
CA CYS A 143 -7.84 -4.50 -4.20
C CYS A 143 -8.93 -3.93 -5.11
N ASN A 144 -10.03 -3.45 -4.53
CA ASN A 144 -11.11 -2.80 -5.27
C ASN A 144 -10.65 -1.52 -5.96
N ALA A 145 -9.84 -0.69 -5.28
CA ALA A 145 -9.34 0.56 -5.84
C ALA A 145 -8.29 0.36 -6.95
N THR A 146 -7.68 -0.82 -7.04
CA THR A 146 -6.57 -1.11 -7.96
C THR A 146 -6.87 -2.18 -9.01
N ASN A 147 -8.10 -2.68 -9.04
CA ASN A 147 -8.55 -3.79 -9.89
C ASN A 147 -7.64 -5.02 -9.76
N ILE A 148 -7.29 -5.38 -8.52
CA ILE A 148 -6.46 -6.55 -8.20
C ILE A 148 -7.36 -7.65 -7.64
N THR A 149 -7.17 -8.87 -8.13
CA THR A 149 -7.71 -10.08 -7.53
C THR A 149 -6.57 -10.94 -7.02
N ILE A 150 -6.60 -11.27 -5.73
CA ILE A 150 -5.62 -12.15 -5.11
C ILE A 150 -6.28 -13.51 -4.90
N GLN A 151 -5.69 -14.54 -5.50
CA GLN A 151 -6.20 -15.92 -5.48
C GLN A 151 -5.44 -16.80 -4.50
N GLY A 152 -4.20 -16.44 -4.17
CA GLY A 152 -3.45 -17.09 -3.11
C GLY A 152 -4.08 -16.85 -1.74
N ARG A 153 -3.54 -17.54 -0.73
CA ARG A 153 -3.97 -17.35 0.66
C ARG A 153 -3.51 -16.00 1.18
N HIS A 154 -4.35 -15.39 2.02
CA HIS A 154 -4.04 -14.15 2.71
C HIS A 154 -3.83 -14.48 4.18
N TYR A 155 -2.60 -14.38 4.66
CA TYR A 155 -2.32 -14.47 6.09
C TYR A 155 -2.14 -13.06 6.63
N GLU A 156 -2.90 -12.64 7.63
CA GLU A 156 -2.66 -11.35 8.26
C GLU A 156 -1.28 -11.32 8.93
N PRO A 157 -0.67 -10.13 9.05
CA PRO A 157 0.59 -10.00 9.76
C PRO A 157 0.44 -10.38 11.25
N ILE A 158 1.13 -11.44 11.68
CA ILE A 158 1.23 -11.76 13.11
C ILE A 158 2.18 -10.76 13.76
N ILE A 159 1.62 -9.78 14.46
CA ILE A 159 2.36 -8.84 15.28
C ILE A 159 2.25 -9.34 16.70
N SER A 160 3.19 -10.22 17.10
CA SER A 160 3.20 -10.81 18.45
C SER A 160 3.17 -9.70 19.51
N ASP A 161 2.29 -9.85 20.50
CA ASP A 161 2.02 -8.98 21.67
C ASP A 161 3.22 -8.75 22.61
N GLY A 162 4.45 -8.70 22.11
CA GLY A 162 5.62 -8.22 22.85
C GLY A 162 5.55 -6.72 23.18
N LEU A 163 4.46 -6.04 22.79
CA LEU A 163 4.04 -4.79 23.39
C LEU A 163 3.13 -5.18 24.56
N GLY A 164 3.71 -5.30 25.76
CA GLY A 164 2.92 -5.39 26.98
C GLY A 164 2.02 -4.15 27.06
N LEU A 165 0.77 -4.31 26.63
CA LEU A 165 -0.36 -3.54 27.10
C LEU A 165 -0.88 -4.19 28.38
#